data_AF-A0A8J3CB91-F1
#
_entry.id   AF-A0A8J3CB91-F1
#
_cell.length_a   1.000
_cell.length_b   1.000
_cell.length_c   1.000
_cell.angle_alpha   90.00
_cell.angle_beta   90.00
_cell.angle_gamma   90.00
#
_symmetry.space_group_name_H-M   'P 1'
#
loop_
_entity.id
_entity.type
_entity.pdbx_description
1 polymer ?
#
loop_
_entity_poly.entity_id
_entity_poly.type
_entity_poly.pdbx_seq_one_letter_code
_entity_poly.pdbx_strand_id
1 'polypeptide(L)'
;MAVTDRANRTKVRAAGAVLWRDAGGDGTVVPDGVEVAVVHRPRYDDWTLPKGKLDDGETVAAAAVREVAEETGFRAVLGRRLPTLHYDVSTREGGRARKRVDFFAAHTVDGEFVPSEEVDELRWLPPETAAQRLTYGLERDLLAAFTTLPVRTRTVLLVRHAKAGKRESWSGDDDLRPLTAGGRRQAEGLRRLLPLFGADQVYSAPRVRCVQTVQALADDLGVGIRTEPLLSEEGYWPDPEVGLRRLLEIAATPGTPVVSSQGGVIPDMVARLAQADGVDLSEQPDETGTLPSRKGSLWVLSFRAPSEPARNGVPAPQLVAADYVADPLP
;
A
#
# COMPACT_ATOMS: atom_id res chain seq x y z
N MET A 1 23.38 -35.12 -16.55
CA MET A 1 22.06 -34.66 -17.07
C MET A 1 21.25 -34.11 -15.91
N ALA A 2 21.33 -32.81 -15.65
CA ALA A 2 20.50 -32.12 -14.64
C ALA A 2 20.60 -30.59 -14.83
N VAL A 3 20.32 -30.11 -16.04
CA VAL A 3 20.24 -28.66 -16.34
C VAL A 3 19.16 -28.47 -17.40
N THR A 4 17.90 -28.71 -17.06
CA THR A 4 16.72 -28.35 -17.88
C THR A 4 15.43 -28.63 -17.11
N ASP A 5 15.22 -27.98 -15.97
CA ASP A 5 13.86 -27.92 -15.36
C ASP A 5 13.60 -26.61 -14.59
N ARG A 6 14.23 -25.51 -15.02
CA ARG A 6 13.97 -24.17 -14.44
C ARG A 6 13.01 -23.32 -15.28
N ALA A 7 12.61 -23.78 -16.47
CA ALA A 7 12.08 -22.90 -17.50
C ALA A 7 10.55 -22.87 -17.64
N ASN A 8 9.75 -23.68 -16.92
CA ASN A 8 8.29 -23.58 -17.07
C ASN A 8 7.47 -23.99 -15.84
N ARG A 9 7.82 -23.48 -14.65
CA ARG A 9 6.90 -23.55 -13.51
C ARG A 9 5.88 -22.42 -13.64
N THR A 10 4.62 -22.77 -13.91
CA THR A 10 3.49 -21.83 -13.87
C THR A 10 3.53 -21.05 -12.56
N LYS A 11 3.53 -19.71 -12.65
CA LYS A 11 3.51 -18.83 -11.48
C LYS A 11 2.07 -18.53 -11.12
N VAL A 12 1.65 -18.94 -9.93
CA VAL A 12 0.34 -18.57 -9.38
C VAL A 12 0.54 -17.31 -8.55
N ARG A 13 -0.12 -16.22 -8.94
CA ARG A 13 -0.15 -14.98 -8.15
C ARG A 13 -1.38 -14.97 -7.25
N ALA A 14 -1.19 -14.53 -6.03
CA ALA A 14 -2.22 -14.39 -5.03
C ALA A 14 -1.96 -13.16 -4.18
N ALA A 15 -3.00 -12.67 -3.52
CA ALA A 15 -2.89 -11.59 -2.56
C ALA A 15 -3.79 -11.86 -1.36
N GLY A 16 -3.46 -11.26 -0.22
CA GLY A 16 -4.21 -11.41 1.02
C GLY A 16 -3.86 -10.32 2.03
N ALA A 17 -4.40 -10.45 3.23
CA ALA A 17 -4.13 -9.49 4.29
C ALA A 17 -4.01 -10.14 5.67
N VAL A 18 -3.22 -9.51 6.53
CA VAL A 18 -3.46 -9.57 7.98
C VAL A 18 -4.55 -8.54 8.25
N LEU A 19 -5.81 -8.99 8.22
CA LEU A 19 -6.96 -8.17 8.55
C LEU A 19 -6.99 -7.97 10.06
N TRP A 20 -7.06 -6.72 10.51
CA TRP A 20 -7.04 -6.36 11.92
C TRP A 20 -8.12 -5.35 12.28
N ARG A 21 -8.46 -5.32 13.57
CA ARG A 21 -9.37 -4.34 14.19
C ARG A 21 -8.87 -3.92 15.56
N ASP A 22 -9.35 -2.78 16.05
CA ASP A 22 -9.21 -2.43 17.46
C ASP A 22 -9.96 -3.46 18.32
N ALA A 23 -9.31 -3.94 19.39
CA ALA A 23 -9.95 -4.86 20.32
C ALA A 23 -11.19 -4.21 20.97
N GLY A 24 -12.30 -4.94 21.01
CA GLY A 24 -13.53 -4.48 21.64
C GLY A 24 -13.40 -4.33 23.16
N GLY A 25 -14.08 -3.35 23.75
CA GLY A 25 -14.07 -3.05 25.19
C GLY A 25 -14.78 -4.07 26.09
N ASP A 26 -14.73 -5.36 25.77
CA ASP A 26 -15.36 -6.43 26.57
C ASP A 26 -14.60 -6.74 27.89
N GLY A 27 -13.55 -5.96 28.18
CA GLY A 27 -12.73 -6.08 29.38
C GLY A 27 -11.53 -7.02 29.22
N THR A 28 -11.34 -7.66 28.06
CA THR A 28 -10.11 -8.39 27.77
C THR A 28 -8.96 -7.41 27.47
N VAL A 29 -7.86 -7.54 28.20
CA VAL A 29 -6.64 -6.77 27.95
C VAL A 29 -5.94 -7.43 26.77
N VAL A 30 -6.12 -6.86 25.58
CA VAL A 30 -5.39 -7.27 24.37
C VAL A 30 -4.10 -6.45 24.26
N PRO A 31 -2.91 -7.08 24.21
CA PRO A 31 -1.65 -6.37 23.94
C PRO A 31 -1.75 -5.53 22.67
N ASP A 32 -1.31 -4.27 22.74
CA ASP A 32 -1.44 -3.24 21.70
C ASP A 32 -2.89 -2.89 21.28
N GLY A 33 -3.90 -3.50 21.91
CA GLY A 33 -5.32 -3.27 21.67
C GLY A 33 -5.76 -3.67 20.27
N VAL A 34 -5.17 -4.71 19.66
CA VAL A 34 -5.48 -5.14 18.29
C VAL A 34 -5.77 -6.64 18.23
N GLU A 35 -6.81 -7.00 17.47
CA GLU A 35 -7.09 -8.39 17.08
C GLU A 35 -6.89 -8.56 15.58
N VAL A 36 -6.51 -9.78 15.16
CA VAL A 36 -6.40 -10.17 13.75
C VAL A 36 -7.37 -11.29 13.41
N ALA A 37 -7.88 -11.31 12.20
CA ALA A 37 -8.76 -12.37 11.71
C ALA A 37 -7.94 -13.56 11.21
N VAL A 38 -8.29 -14.75 11.70
CA VAL A 38 -7.88 -16.04 11.14
C VAL A 38 -9.11 -16.80 10.66
N VAL A 39 -9.00 -17.44 9.49
CA VAL A 39 -10.10 -18.17 8.85
C VAL A 39 -9.82 -19.67 8.82
N HIS A 40 -10.86 -20.47 9.04
CA HIS A 40 -10.81 -21.92 8.90
C HIS A 40 -11.31 -22.33 7.51
N ARG A 41 -10.65 -23.31 6.88
CA ARG A 41 -11.06 -23.82 5.57
C ARG A 41 -11.40 -25.30 5.66
N PRO A 42 -12.68 -25.70 5.55
CA PRO A 42 -13.09 -27.09 5.78
C PRO A 42 -12.50 -28.07 4.76
N ARG A 43 -12.18 -27.60 3.55
CA ARG A 43 -11.54 -28.41 2.49
C ARG A 43 -10.18 -28.97 2.92
N TYR A 44 -9.44 -28.25 3.75
CA TYR A 44 -8.07 -28.58 4.15
C TYR A 44 -7.93 -28.84 5.65
N ASP A 45 -8.98 -28.54 6.43
CA ASP A 45 -8.97 -28.57 7.90
C ASP A 45 -7.80 -27.74 8.47
N ASP A 46 -7.65 -26.51 7.94
CA ASP A 46 -6.56 -25.61 8.29
C ASP A 46 -7.03 -24.20 8.68
N TRP A 47 -6.18 -23.52 9.46
CA TRP A 47 -6.35 -22.14 9.88
C TRP A 47 -5.31 -21.27 9.18
N THR A 48 -5.78 -20.28 8.45
CA THR A 48 -4.92 -19.41 7.64
C THR A 48 -5.33 -17.94 7.72
N LEU A 49 -4.49 -17.07 7.20
CA LEU A 49 -4.84 -15.68 6.90
C LEU A 49 -5.63 -15.60 5.58
N PRO A 50 -6.57 -14.63 5.46
CA PRO A 50 -7.40 -14.52 4.28
C PRO A 50 -6.60 -14.13 3.05
N LYS A 51 -6.77 -14.88 1.96
CA LYS A 51 -6.03 -14.72 0.69
C LYS A 51 -6.64 -15.56 -0.43
N GLY A 52 -6.46 -15.09 -1.66
CA GLY A 52 -6.74 -15.91 -2.83
C GLY A 52 -6.05 -15.42 -4.09
N LYS A 53 -6.46 -15.97 -5.23
CA LYS A 53 -5.74 -15.78 -6.49
C LYS A 53 -6.14 -14.45 -7.12
N LEU A 54 -5.21 -13.84 -7.85
CA LEU A 54 -5.56 -12.70 -8.68
C LEU A 54 -6.46 -13.18 -9.83
N ASP A 55 -7.49 -12.40 -10.12
CA ASP A 55 -8.26 -12.51 -11.35
C ASP A 55 -7.54 -11.87 -12.54
N ASP A 56 -7.99 -12.20 -13.75
CA ASP A 56 -7.43 -11.66 -14.98
C ASP A 56 -7.61 -10.13 -15.04
N GLY A 57 -6.50 -9.40 -15.14
CA GLY A 57 -6.53 -7.94 -15.14
C GLY A 57 -6.80 -7.33 -13.76
N GLU A 58 -6.54 -8.06 -12.68
CA GLU A 58 -6.65 -7.55 -11.31
C GLU A 58 -5.29 -7.09 -10.76
N THR A 59 -5.28 -5.98 -10.02
CA THR A 59 -4.07 -5.55 -9.30
C THR A 59 -3.92 -6.34 -8.00
N VAL A 60 -2.70 -6.43 -7.48
CA VAL A 60 -2.42 -7.14 -6.21
C VAL A 60 -3.22 -6.55 -5.04
N ALA A 61 -3.35 -5.23 -4.98
CA ALA A 61 -4.13 -4.55 -3.94
C ALA A 61 -5.63 -4.82 -4.07
N ALA A 62 -6.16 -4.81 -5.30
CA ALA A 62 -7.57 -5.12 -5.55
C ALA A 62 -7.91 -6.55 -5.14
N ALA A 63 -7.05 -7.51 -5.51
CA ALA A 63 -7.20 -8.91 -5.10
C ALA A 63 -7.17 -9.05 -3.57
N ALA A 64 -6.25 -8.39 -2.87
CA ALA A 64 -6.19 -8.47 -1.41
C ALA A 64 -7.50 -7.98 -0.74
N VAL A 65 -8.08 -6.87 -1.22
CA VAL A 65 -9.34 -6.34 -0.67
C VAL A 65 -10.52 -7.25 -1.02
N ARG A 66 -10.60 -7.75 -2.26
CA ARG A 66 -11.67 -8.65 -2.71
C ARG A 66 -11.66 -9.95 -1.90
N GLU A 67 -10.51 -10.61 -1.80
CA GLU A 67 -10.35 -11.88 -1.10
C GLU A 67 -10.66 -11.75 0.39
N VAL A 68 -10.25 -10.64 1.02
CA VAL A 68 -10.66 -10.34 2.39
C VAL A 68 -12.19 -10.23 2.48
N ALA A 69 -12.84 -9.50 1.58
CA ALA A 69 -14.30 -9.36 1.61
C ALA A 69 -15.01 -10.70 1.38
N GLU A 70 -14.54 -11.53 0.45
CA GLU A 70 -15.12 -12.83 0.13
C GLU A 70 -14.98 -13.84 1.27
N GLU A 71 -13.79 -13.94 1.88
CA GLU A 71 -13.50 -14.93 2.92
C GLU A 71 -13.95 -14.49 4.33
N THR A 72 -14.07 -13.19 4.57
CA THR A 72 -14.35 -12.66 5.92
C THR A 72 -15.65 -11.87 6.04
N GLY A 73 -16.24 -11.42 4.93
CA GLY A 73 -17.40 -10.53 4.91
C GLY A 73 -17.08 -9.07 5.29
N PHE A 74 -15.82 -8.73 5.56
CA PHE A 74 -15.40 -7.38 5.96
C PHE A 74 -14.83 -6.57 4.81
N ARG A 75 -15.21 -5.30 4.73
CA ARG A 75 -14.49 -4.32 3.91
C ARG A 75 -13.20 -3.92 4.62
N ALA A 76 -12.13 -3.81 3.85
CA ALA A 76 -10.80 -3.56 4.36
C ALA A 76 -10.14 -2.35 3.69
N VAL A 77 -9.42 -1.57 4.49
CA VAL A 77 -8.52 -0.50 4.05
C VAL A 77 -7.08 -0.98 4.22
N LEU A 78 -6.34 -1.04 3.12
CA LEU A 78 -4.95 -1.49 3.11
C LEU A 78 -4.02 -0.44 3.74
N GLY A 79 -3.02 -0.92 4.45
CA GLY A 79 -1.88 -0.14 4.95
C GLY A 79 -0.57 -0.62 4.33
N ARG A 80 0.48 -0.71 5.14
CA ARG A 80 1.80 -1.20 4.71
C ARG A 80 1.73 -2.58 4.08
N ARG A 81 2.62 -2.83 3.13
CA ARG A 81 2.87 -4.18 2.60
C ARG A 81 3.62 -5.01 3.65
N LEU A 82 3.34 -6.30 3.65
CA LEU A 82 4.01 -7.30 4.49
C LEU A 82 4.89 -8.20 3.62
N PRO A 83 5.82 -8.98 4.22
CA PRO A 83 6.66 -9.91 3.48
C PRO A 83 5.88 -10.80 2.50
N THR A 84 6.44 -10.99 1.31
CA THR A 84 5.80 -11.80 0.26
C THR A 84 6.11 -13.28 0.47
N LEU A 85 5.08 -14.11 0.61
CA LEU A 85 5.24 -15.54 0.80
C LEU A 85 5.44 -16.26 -0.54
N HIS A 86 6.33 -17.25 -0.55
CA HIS A 86 6.58 -18.08 -1.71
C HIS A 86 6.63 -19.56 -1.34
N TYR A 87 5.75 -20.36 -1.92
CA TYR A 87 5.69 -21.80 -1.68
C TYR A 87 5.21 -22.56 -2.92
N ASP A 88 5.39 -23.87 -2.91
CA ASP A 88 5.01 -24.72 -4.03
C ASP A 88 3.59 -25.26 -3.81
N VAL A 89 2.79 -25.27 -4.88
CA VAL A 89 1.44 -25.83 -4.85
C VAL A 89 1.25 -26.84 -5.96
N SER A 90 0.47 -27.89 -5.70
CA SER A 90 0.04 -28.83 -6.72
C SER A 90 -0.91 -28.14 -7.69
N THR A 91 -0.74 -28.41 -8.98
CA THR A 91 -1.64 -27.96 -10.06
C THR A 91 -2.72 -29.01 -10.32
N ARG A 92 -3.82 -28.60 -10.95
CA ARG A 92 -4.90 -29.53 -11.36
C ARG A 92 -4.42 -30.59 -12.36
N GLU A 93 -3.34 -30.29 -13.09
CA GLU A 93 -2.71 -31.18 -14.10
C GLU A 93 -1.65 -32.11 -13.50
N GLY A 94 -1.50 -32.17 -12.17
CA GLY A 94 -0.56 -33.06 -11.48
C GLY A 94 0.89 -32.54 -11.41
N GLY A 95 1.18 -31.35 -11.93
CA GLY A 95 2.48 -30.67 -11.80
C GLY A 95 2.60 -29.77 -10.55
N ARG A 96 3.75 -29.11 -10.36
CA ARG A 96 4.00 -28.13 -9.28
C ARG A 96 4.11 -26.70 -9.82
N ALA A 97 3.28 -25.79 -9.31
CA ALA A 97 3.39 -24.35 -9.55
C ALA A 97 4.14 -23.66 -8.41
N ARG A 98 4.81 -22.55 -8.69
CA ARG A 98 5.33 -21.66 -7.62
C ARG A 98 4.26 -20.62 -7.33
N LYS A 99 3.72 -20.64 -6.12
CA LYS A 99 2.77 -19.63 -5.65
C LYS A 99 3.52 -18.49 -4.98
N ARG A 100 3.18 -17.27 -5.38
CA ARG A 100 3.61 -16.01 -4.74
C ARG A 100 2.37 -15.37 -4.13
N VAL A 101 2.41 -15.05 -2.85
CA VAL A 101 1.32 -14.36 -2.14
C VAL A 101 1.84 -13.05 -1.58
N ASP A 102 1.31 -11.95 -2.10
CA ASP A 102 1.59 -10.61 -1.60
C ASP A 102 0.60 -10.26 -0.48
N PHE A 103 1.11 -9.81 0.66
CA PHE A 103 0.27 -9.51 1.82
C PHE A 103 0.33 -8.04 2.21
N PHE A 104 -0.74 -7.56 2.82
CA PHE A 104 -0.84 -6.22 3.41
C PHE A 104 -1.32 -6.31 4.85
N ALA A 105 -0.95 -5.34 5.68
CA ALA A 105 -1.74 -5.01 6.85
C ALA A 105 -3.04 -4.36 6.36
N ALA A 106 -4.20 -4.75 6.90
CA ALA A 106 -5.47 -4.15 6.48
C ALA A 106 -6.40 -3.93 7.68
N HIS A 107 -6.92 -2.71 7.83
CA HIS A 107 -7.88 -2.38 8.87
C HIS A 107 -9.31 -2.64 8.37
N THR A 108 -10.14 -3.29 9.17
CA THR A 108 -11.56 -3.45 8.83
C THR A 108 -12.35 -2.15 9.04
N VAL A 109 -13.27 -1.83 8.14
CA VAL A 109 -14.15 -0.65 8.27
C VAL A 109 -15.52 -1.06 8.80
N ASP A 110 -16.16 -1.99 8.10
CA ASP A 110 -17.43 -2.59 8.46
C ASP A 110 -17.55 -3.97 7.81
N GLY A 111 -18.61 -4.68 8.18
CA GLY A 111 -18.94 -6.00 7.69
C GLY A 111 -19.29 -6.95 8.81
N GLU A 112 -19.66 -8.16 8.40
CA GLU A 112 -19.99 -9.26 9.29
C GLU A 112 -19.62 -10.56 8.59
N PHE A 113 -19.09 -11.50 9.36
CA PHE A 113 -18.71 -12.80 8.81
C PHE A 113 -19.96 -13.64 8.53
N VAL A 114 -20.02 -14.19 7.32
CA VAL A 114 -21.02 -15.16 6.90
C VAL A 114 -20.29 -16.42 6.42
N PRO A 115 -20.50 -17.58 7.08
CA PRO A 115 -19.91 -18.84 6.63
C PRO A 115 -20.23 -19.15 5.17
N SER A 116 -19.24 -19.68 4.45
CA SER A 116 -19.33 -20.11 3.05
C SER A 116 -18.77 -21.52 2.89
N GLU A 117 -18.81 -22.06 1.67
CA GLU A 117 -18.19 -23.36 1.36
C GLU A 117 -16.65 -23.31 1.47
N GLU A 118 -16.05 -22.13 1.32
CA GLU A 118 -14.59 -21.95 1.37
C GLU A 118 -14.08 -21.67 2.79
N VAL A 119 -14.85 -20.88 3.56
CA VAL A 119 -14.52 -20.50 4.94
C VAL A 119 -15.76 -20.69 5.83
N ASP A 120 -15.69 -21.62 6.76
CA ASP A 120 -16.80 -21.96 7.67
C ASP A 120 -16.68 -21.29 9.05
N GLU A 121 -15.47 -20.95 9.49
CA GLU A 121 -15.22 -20.21 10.73
C GLU A 121 -14.25 -19.03 10.53
N LEU A 122 -14.52 -17.93 11.23
CA LEU A 122 -13.60 -16.81 11.40
C LEU A 122 -13.41 -16.53 12.90
N ARG A 123 -12.15 -16.30 13.32
CA ARG A 123 -11.84 -15.89 14.70
C ARG A 123 -11.01 -14.62 14.70
N TRP A 124 -11.46 -13.65 15.49
CA TRP A 124 -10.65 -12.50 15.89
C TRP A 124 -9.83 -12.91 17.11
N LEU A 125 -8.52 -12.78 17.01
CA LEU A 125 -7.59 -13.22 18.06
C LEU A 125 -6.47 -12.19 18.23
N PRO A 126 -5.93 -12.01 19.45
CA PRO A 126 -4.67 -11.31 19.65
C PRO A 126 -3.56 -11.93 18.76
N PRO A 127 -2.60 -11.15 18.24
CA PRO A 127 -1.57 -11.66 17.32
C PRO A 127 -0.82 -12.90 17.82
N GLU A 128 -0.47 -12.95 19.11
CA GLU A 128 0.20 -14.11 19.71
C GLU A 128 -0.67 -15.37 19.68
N THR A 129 -1.97 -15.24 19.99
CA THR A 129 -2.93 -16.35 19.95
C THR A 129 -3.24 -16.77 18.52
N ALA A 130 -3.36 -15.82 17.60
CA ALA A 130 -3.50 -16.09 16.17
C ALA A 130 -2.29 -16.88 15.65
N ALA A 131 -1.06 -16.51 16.04
CA ALA A 131 0.14 -17.25 15.65
C ALA A 131 0.09 -18.71 16.11
N GLN A 132 -0.44 -19.00 17.30
CA GLN A 132 -0.61 -20.38 17.79
C GLN A 132 -1.71 -21.13 17.04
N ARG A 133 -2.71 -20.42 16.51
CA ARG A 133 -3.82 -21.01 15.76
C ARG A 133 -3.46 -21.32 14.30
N LEU A 134 -2.63 -20.51 13.66
CA LEU A 134 -2.24 -20.66 12.27
C LEU A 134 -1.50 -21.99 12.01
N THR A 135 -1.98 -22.74 11.01
CA THR A 135 -1.42 -24.05 10.65
C THR A 135 -0.01 -23.91 10.09
N TYR A 136 0.24 -22.92 9.23
CA TYR A 136 1.48 -22.79 8.47
C TYR A 136 2.51 -21.84 9.10
N GLY A 137 3.76 -22.30 9.20
CA GLY A 137 4.87 -21.51 9.75
C GLY A 137 5.12 -20.19 9.02
N LEU A 138 5.01 -20.18 7.70
CA LEU A 138 5.20 -18.97 6.90
C LEU A 138 4.20 -17.85 7.25
N GLU A 139 2.97 -18.21 7.62
CA GLU A 139 1.96 -17.22 8.05
C GLU A 139 2.19 -16.77 9.50
N ARG A 140 2.80 -17.61 10.35
CA ARG A 140 3.29 -17.19 11.68
C ARG A 140 4.42 -16.17 11.58
N ASP A 141 5.38 -16.42 10.68
CA ASP A 141 6.48 -15.48 10.41
C ASP A 141 5.96 -14.16 9.84
N LEU A 142 4.94 -14.23 8.98
CA LEU A 142 4.25 -13.05 8.46
C LEU A 142 3.58 -12.24 9.58
N LEU A 143 2.91 -12.91 10.51
CA LEU A 143 2.25 -12.26 11.64
C LEU A 143 3.27 -11.64 12.61
N ALA A 144 4.42 -12.29 12.82
CA ALA A 144 5.53 -11.70 13.57
C ALA A 144 6.05 -10.42 12.89
N ALA A 145 6.22 -10.44 11.57
CA ALA A 145 6.59 -9.25 10.79
C ALA A 145 5.52 -8.16 10.82
N PHE A 146 4.24 -8.52 10.90
CA PHE A 146 3.17 -7.55 11.12
C PHE A 146 3.33 -6.84 12.47
N THR A 147 3.68 -7.53 13.55
CA THR A 147 3.79 -6.91 14.89
C THR A 147 5.10 -6.16 15.15
N THR A 148 6.12 -6.23 14.28
CA THR A 148 7.38 -5.49 14.49
C THR A 148 7.24 -3.97 14.32
N LEU A 149 6.22 -3.54 13.56
CA LEU A 149 5.91 -2.14 13.31
C LEU A 149 4.54 -1.79 13.90
N PRO A 150 4.29 -0.51 14.24
CA PRO A 150 2.98 -0.08 14.74
C PRO A 150 1.88 -0.51 13.78
N VAL A 151 0.82 -1.13 14.30
CA VAL A 151 -0.34 -1.50 13.49
C VAL A 151 -1.11 -0.26 13.03
N ARG A 152 -1.32 0.68 13.96
CA ARG A 152 -1.96 1.97 13.69
C ARG A 152 -0.97 2.92 13.03
N THR A 153 -1.06 3.02 11.71
CA THR A 153 -0.27 3.96 10.92
C THR A 153 -1.16 4.98 10.26
N ARG A 154 -0.63 6.19 10.08
CA ARG A 154 -1.16 7.15 9.11
C ARG A 154 -0.54 6.88 7.75
N THR A 155 -1.30 7.08 6.68
CA THR A 155 -0.85 6.75 5.34
C THR A 155 -0.80 8.01 4.49
N VAL A 156 0.31 8.25 3.80
CA VAL A 156 0.39 9.22 2.71
C VAL A 156 0.61 8.47 1.41
N LEU A 157 -0.22 8.76 0.41
CA LEU A 157 -0.15 8.16 -0.91
C LEU A 157 0.57 9.13 -1.86
N LEU A 158 1.89 9.01 -1.96
CA LEU A 158 2.75 9.89 -2.75
C LEU A 158 2.82 9.39 -4.20
N VAL A 159 2.17 10.11 -5.11
CA VAL A 159 1.95 9.70 -6.51
C VAL A 159 2.85 10.51 -7.44
N ARG A 160 3.65 9.84 -8.28
CA ARG A 160 4.26 10.53 -9.43
C ARG A 160 3.19 10.75 -10.48
N HIS A 161 3.06 11.97 -10.99
CA HIS A 161 2.12 12.26 -12.07
C HIS A 161 2.22 11.25 -13.23
N ALA A 162 1.08 10.99 -13.87
CA ALA A 162 0.98 10.06 -14.98
C ALA A 162 1.69 10.57 -16.25
N LYS A 163 1.72 9.74 -17.30
CA LYS A 163 2.38 10.06 -18.58
C LYS A 163 1.82 11.34 -19.23
N ALA A 164 2.58 12.43 -19.13
CA ALA A 164 2.37 13.69 -19.84
C ALA A 164 3.54 13.90 -20.82
N GLY A 165 3.28 13.83 -22.13
CA GLY A 165 4.18 14.05 -23.28
C GLY A 165 5.69 13.85 -23.12
N LYS A 166 6.45 14.42 -24.06
CA LYS A 166 7.85 14.76 -23.88
C LYS A 166 7.95 16.28 -23.79
N ARG A 167 8.90 16.79 -23.01
CA ARG A 167 9.07 18.24 -22.83
C ARG A 167 9.56 18.87 -24.14
N GLU A 168 10.45 18.16 -24.83
CA GLU A 168 11.08 18.58 -26.08
C GLU A 168 10.09 18.70 -27.24
N SER A 169 8.97 17.97 -27.18
CA SER A 169 7.92 18.00 -28.21
C SER A 169 6.76 18.93 -27.86
N TRP A 170 6.86 19.70 -26.77
CA TRP A 170 5.82 20.61 -26.31
C TRP A 170 6.21 22.05 -26.62
N SER A 171 5.36 22.76 -27.37
CA SER A 171 5.61 24.12 -27.85
C SER A 171 5.11 25.22 -26.90
N GLY A 172 4.43 24.85 -25.82
CA GLY A 172 3.89 25.79 -24.84
C GLY A 172 4.68 25.82 -23.52
N ASP A 173 4.14 26.51 -22.53
CA ASP A 173 4.64 26.46 -21.15
C ASP A 173 4.58 25.03 -20.60
N ASP A 174 5.69 24.51 -20.08
CA ASP A 174 5.78 23.13 -19.56
C ASP A 174 4.84 22.90 -18.38
N ASP A 175 4.53 23.94 -17.61
CA ASP A 175 3.61 23.88 -16.48
C ASP A 175 2.19 23.49 -16.93
N LEU A 176 1.85 23.83 -18.18
CA LEU A 176 0.55 23.57 -18.80
C LEU A 176 0.49 22.24 -19.56
N ARG A 177 1.58 21.47 -19.61
CA ARG A 177 1.65 20.23 -20.40
C ARG A 177 0.70 19.16 -19.85
N PRO A 178 -0.28 18.67 -20.65
CA PRO A 178 -1.31 17.77 -20.17
C PRO A 178 -0.90 16.29 -20.21
N LEU A 179 -1.70 15.45 -19.57
CA LEU A 179 -1.62 14.00 -19.70
C LEU A 179 -1.88 13.54 -21.15
N THR A 180 -1.11 12.55 -21.58
CA THR A 180 -1.37 11.79 -22.82
C THR A 180 -2.54 10.83 -22.63
N ALA A 181 -3.00 10.18 -23.71
CA ALA A 181 -3.99 9.10 -23.61
C ALA A 181 -3.53 7.96 -22.68
N GLY A 182 -2.24 7.59 -22.73
CA GLY A 182 -1.66 6.62 -21.79
C GLY A 182 -1.65 7.13 -20.35
N GLY A 183 -1.38 8.43 -20.15
CA GLY A 183 -1.42 9.06 -18.84
C GLY A 183 -2.82 9.10 -18.24
N ARG A 184 -3.84 9.37 -19.05
CA ARG A 184 -5.25 9.32 -18.60
C ARG A 184 -5.66 7.91 -18.17
N ARG A 185 -5.20 6.85 -18.85
CA ARG A 185 -5.43 5.47 -18.39
C ARG A 185 -4.76 5.17 -17.06
N GLN A 186 -3.54 5.67 -16.84
CA GLN A 186 -2.87 5.53 -15.54
C GLN A 186 -3.60 6.29 -14.43
N ALA A 187 -4.07 7.52 -14.70
CA ALA A 187 -4.88 8.30 -13.76
C ALA A 187 -6.17 7.55 -13.37
N GLU A 188 -6.83 6.93 -14.34
CA GLU A 188 -8.01 6.09 -14.10
C GLU A 188 -7.67 4.79 -13.33
N GLY A 189 -6.47 4.23 -13.50
CA GLY A 189 -5.97 3.17 -12.62
C GLY A 189 -5.77 3.63 -11.18
N LEU A 190 -5.15 4.80 -10.98
CA LEU A 190 -4.94 5.42 -9.67
C LEU A 190 -6.27 5.73 -8.97
N ARG A 191 -7.26 6.25 -9.71
CA ARG A 191 -8.62 6.50 -9.22
C ARG A 191 -9.24 5.26 -8.56
N ARG A 192 -8.99 4.06 -9.09
CA ARG A 192 -9.45 2.79 -8.51
C ARG A 192 -8.54 2.26 -7.40
N LEU A 193 -7.23 2.49 -7.51
CA LEU A 193 -6.24 1.94 -6.57
C LEU A 193 -6.20 2.69 -5.24
N LEU A 194 -6.20 4.03 -5.27
CA LEU A 194 -5.97 4.88 -4.09
C LEU A 194 -7.06 4.73 -3.01
N PRO A 195 -8.36 4.57 -3.33
CA PRO A 195 -9.38 4.29 -2.33
C PRO A 195 -9.18 2.98 -1.57
N LEU A 196 -8.48 1.99 -2.14
CA LEU A 196 -8.16 0.73 -1.44
C LEU A 196 -7.24 0.94 -0.23
N PHE A 197 -6.52 2.06 -0.21
CA PHE A 197 -5.68 2.52 0.91
C PHE A 197 -6.38 3.62 1.73
N GLY A 198 -7.67 3.86 1.50
CA GLY A 198 -8.48 4.81 2.27
C GLY A 198 -8.31 6.28 1.91
N ALA A 199 -7.86 6.59 0.68
CA ALA A 199 -7.70 7.98 0.22
C ALA A 199 -8.94 8.85 0.47
N ASP A 200 -8.76 9.98 1.15
CA ASP A 200 -9.86 10.90 1.50
C ASP A 200 -9.55 12.38 1.25
N GLN A 201 -8.30 12.71 0.92
CA GLN A 201 -7.83 14.07 0.69
C GLN A 201 -6.88 14.11 -0.51
N VAL A 202 -6.90 15.20 -1.27
CA VAL A 202 -6.11 15.32 -2.51
C VAL A 202 -5.29 16.61 -2.52
N TYR A 203 -3.99 16.43 -2.72
CA TYR A 203 -2.98 17.47 -2.85
C TYR A 203 -2.23 17.31 -4.18
N SER A 204 -1.75 18.41 -4.75
CA SER A 204 -1.02 18.36 -6.01
C SER A 204 0.00 19.49 -6.14
N ALA A 205 1.17 19.19 -6.68
CA ALA A 205 2.07 20.22 -7.20
C ALA A 205 1.35 21.04 -8.30
N PRO A 206 1.62 22.36 -8.43
CA PRO A 206 0.95 23.27 -9.37
C PRO A 206 1.36 23.04 -10.83
N ARG A 207 1.23 21.81 -11.34
CA ARG A 207 1.49 21.43 -12.73
C ARG A 207 0.24 20.75 -13.28
N VAL A 208 -0.19 21.10 -14.48
CA VAL A 208 -1.42 20.55 -15.09
C VAL A 208 -1.40 19.02 -15.11
N ARG A 209 -0.26 18.40 -15.43
CA ARG A 209 -0.07 16.94 -15.36
C ARG A 209 -0.27 16.33 -13.96
N CYS A 210 0.13 17.01 -12.89
CA CYS A 210 -0.04 16.53 -11.53
C CYS A 210 -1.53 16.62 -11.14
N VAL A 211 -2.16 17.77 -11.38
CA VAL A 211 -3.59 18.00 -11.12
C VAL A 211 -4.45 16.99 -11.88
N GLN A 212 -4.24 16.86 -13.19
CA GLN A 212 -4.98 15.90 -14.03
C GLN A 212 -4.78 14.43 -13.63
N THR A 213 -3.70 14.08 -12.94
CA THR A 213 -3.46 12.70 -12.49
C THR A 213 -4.43 12.29 -11.38
N VAL A 214 -4.86 13.24 -10.55
CA VAL A 214 -5.69 13.00 -9.36
C VAL A 214 -7.08 13.64 -9.44
N GLN A 215 -7.39 14.34 -10.53
CA GLN A 215 -8.67 15.04 -10.70
C GLN A 215 -9.88 14.12 -10.55
N ALA A 216 -9.93 13.01 -11.28
CA ALA A 216 -11.08 12.11 -11.23
C ALA A 216 -11.26 11.46 -9.85
N LEU A 217 -10.17 11.25 -9.09
CA LEU A 217 -10.26 10.81 -7.71
C LEU A 217 -10.86 11.90 -6.82
N ALA A 218 -10.40 13.15 -6.96
CA ALA A 218 -10.93 14.27 -6.19
C ALA A 218 -12.44 14.46 -6.44
N ASP A 219 -12.86 14.33 -7.70
CA ASP A 219 -14.27 14.40 -8.11
C ASP A 219 -15.11 13.28 -7.46
N ASP A 220 -14.62 12.02 -7.46
CA ASP A 220 -15.30 10.89 -6.82
C ASP A 220 -15.45 11.05 -5.30
N LEU A 221 -14.41 11.59 -4.66
CA LEU A 221 -14.40 11.84 -3.21
C LEU A 221 -15.22 13.10 -2.84
N GLY A 222 -15.59 13.93 -3.82
CA GLY A 222 -16.26 15.21 -3.59
C GLY A 222 -15.39 16.23 -2.87
N VAL A 223 -14.06 16.18 -3.06
CA VAL A 223 -13.09 17.07 -2.38
C VAL A 223 -12.36 17.96 -3.38
N GLY A 224 -11.93 19.14 -2.92
CA GLY A 224 -11.06 20.02 -3.71
C GLY A 224 -9.60 19.55 -3.70
N ILE A 225 -8.87 19.83 -4.78
CA ILE A 225 -7.42 19.62 -4.85
C ILE A 225 -6.71 20.81 -4.21
N ARG A 226 -5.91 20.55 -3.17
CA ARG A 226 -5.07 21.56 -2.52
C ARG A 226 -3.73 21.67 -3.26
N THR A 227 -3.38 22.87 -3.69
CA THR A 227 -2.13 23.12 -4.44
C THR A 227 -0.94 23.24 -3.49
N GLU A 228 0.15 22.53 -3.79
CA GLU A 228 1.36 22.45 -2.97
C GLU A 228 2.62 22.86 -3.77
N PRO A 229 2.95 24.15 -3.87
CA PRO A 229 4.11 24.63 -4.62
C PRO A 229 5.44 24.08 -4.12
N LEU A 230 5.58 23.87 -2.79
CA LEU A 230 6.78 23.31 -2.16
C LEU A 230 7.05 21.85 -2.55
N LEU A 231 6.08 21.19 -3.19
CA LEU A 231 6.18 19.81 -3.64
C LEU A 231 6.32 19.71 -5.17
N SER A 232 6.55 20.82 -5.88
CA SER A 232 7.02 20.84 -7.27
C SER A 232 8.54 20.79 -7.33
N GLU A 233 9.12 20.46 -8.49
CA GLU A 233 10.59 20.48 -8.66
C GLU A 233 11.16 21.88 -8.35
N GLU A 234 10.52 22.93 -8.86
CA GLU A 234 10.95 24.31 -8.70
C GLU A 234 10.80 24.83 -7.26
N GLY A 235 9.79 24.37 -6.52
CA GLY A 235 9.58 24.76 -5.13
C GLY A 235 10.36 23.92 -4.12
N TYR A 236 10.70 22.68 -4.47
CA TYR A 236 11.43 21.75 -3.60
C TYR A 236 12.94 22.01 -3.57
N TRP A 237 13.57 22.19 -4.73
CA TRP A 237 15.03 22.26 -4.82
C TRP A 237 15.72 23.48 -4.19
N PRO A 238 15.07 24.66 -4.04
CA PRO A 238 15.68 25.76 -3.30
C PRO A 238 16.00 25.42 -1.83
N ASP A 239 15.16 24.61 -1.19
CA ASP A 239 15.35 24.12 0.18
C ASP A 239 14.55 22.82 0.41
N PRO A 240 15.17 21.63 0.17
CA PRO A 240 14.52 20.33 0.35
C PRO A 240 13.92 20.11 1.74
N GLU A 241 14.50 20.70 2.79
CA GLU A 241 14.04 20.55 4.17
C GLU A 241 12.68 21.22 4.40
N VAL A 242 12.41 22.31 3.68
CA VAL A 242 11.09 22.97 3.71
C VAL A 242 10.04 22.10 3.01
N GLY A 243 10.38 21.46 1.89
CA GLY A 243 9.49 20.51 1.20
C GLY A 243 9.19 19.26 2.03
N LEU A 244 10.20 18.70 2.69
CA LEU A 244 10.05 17.60 3.65
C LEU A 244 9.13 17.95 4.80
N ARG A 245 9.35 19.10 5.44
CA ARG A 245 8.49 19.60 6.51
C ARG A 245 7.05 19.74 6.04
N ARG A 246 6.83 20.23 4.81
CA ARG A 246 5.49 20.35 4.24
C ARG A 246 4.81 18.99 4.06
N LEU A 247 5.53 17.97 3.59
CA LEU A 247 4.97 16.61 3.49
C LEU A 247 4.62 16.05 4.87
N LEU A 248 5.46 16.28 5.89
CA LEU A 248 5.20 15.86 7.27
C LEU A 248 4.01 16.58 7.90
N GLU A 249 3.80 17.86 7.59
CA GLU A 249 2.59 18.59 7.98
C GLU A 249 1.33 17.96 7.36
N ILE A 250 1.39 17.57 6.08
CA ILE A 250 0.30 16.85 5.41
C ILE A 250 0.07 15.49 6.09
N ALA A 251 1.13 14.73 6.38
CA ALA A 251 1.05 13.45 7.11
C ALA A 251 0.50 13.60 8.55
N ALA A 252 0.65 14.79 9.14
CA ALA A 252 0.15 15.12 10.47
C ALA A 252 -1.36 15.45 10.47
N THR A 253 -1.99 15.62 9.32
CA THR A 253 -3.45 15.77 9.23
C THR A 253 -4.16 14.43 9.43
N PRO A 254 -5.34 14.37 10.08
CA PRO A 254 -6.17 13.17 10.10
C PRO A 254 -6.60 12.77 8.68
N GLY A 255 -6.75 11.48 8.43
CA GLY A 255 -7.13 10.92 7.12
C GLY A 255 -5.95 10.35 6.33
N THR A 256 -6.19 10.06 5.05
CA THR A 256 -5.20 9.49 4.13
C THR A 256 -5.02 10.41 2.92
N PRO A 257 -4.06 11.33 2.97
CA PRO A 257 -3.79 12.25 1.87
C PRO A 257 -3.12 11.57 0.67
N VAL A 258 -3.63 11.86 -0.52
CA VAL A 258 -2.97 11.64 -1.81
C VAL A 258 -2.20 12.89 -2.19
N VAL A 259 -0.92 12.75 -2.52
CA VAL A 259 -0.05 13.86 -2.93
C VAL A 259 0.51 13.57 -4.32
N SER A 260 0.04 14.30 -5.34
CA SER A 260 0.62 14.19 -6.69
C SER A 260 1.81 15.12 -6.87
N SER A 261 2.98 14.55 -7.18
CA SER A 261 4.24 15.27 -7.35
C SER A 261 5.02 14.75 -8.58
N GLN A 262 6.28 15.14 -8.70
CA GLN A 262 7.14 14.95 -9.86
C GLN A 262 8.28 13.97 -9.59
N GLY A 263 8.81 13.40 -10.66
CA GLY A 263 9.88 12.39 -10.58
C GLY A 263 11.23 12.94 -10.13
N GLY A 264 11.47 14.25 -10.25
CA GLY A 264 12.65 14.90 -9.70
C GLY A 264 12.58 15.19 -8.20
N VAL A 265 11.41 15.03 -7.56
CA VAL A 265 11.22 15.33 -6.12
C VAL A 265 11.08 14.03 -5.31
N ILE A 266 10.21 13.13 -5.78
CA ILE A 266 9.79 11.94 -5.03
C ILE A 266 10.97 11.08 -4.56
N PRO A 267 11.96 10.70 -5.40
CA PRO A 267 13.08 9.86 -4.95
C PRO A 267 13.89 10.47 -3.81
N ASP A 268 14.23 11.76 -3.90
CA ASP A 268 15.01 12.45 -2.87
C ASP A 268 14.21 12.59 -1.57
N MET A 269 12.93 12.96 -1.67
CA MET A 269 12.04 13.10 -0.53
C MET A 269 11.87 11.78 0.24
N VAL A 270 11.61 10.68 -0.45
CA VAL A 270 11.46 9.36 0.17
C VAL A 270 12.79 8.90 0.78
N ALA A 271 13.91 9.11 0.08
CA ALA A 271 15.24 8.72 0.57
C ALA A 271 15.62 9.48 1.85
N ARG A 272 15.36 10.79 1.92
CA ARG A 272 15.64 11.61 3.10
C ARG A 272 14.79 11.23 4.29
N LEU A 273 13.48 11.01 4.10
CA LEU A 273 12.60 10.53 5.16
C LEU A 273 13.07 9.16 5.69
N ALA A 274 13.36 8.23 4.77
CA ALA A 274 13.81 6.89 5.13
C ALA A 274 15.14 6.92 5.90
N GLN A 275 16.09 7.76 5.47
CA GLN A 275 17.36 7.95 6.16
C GLN A 275 17.17 8.56 7.55
N ALA A 276 16.32 9.59 7.68
CA ALA A 276 16.06 10.26 8.94
C ALA A 276 15.42 9.34 9.98
N ASP A 277 14.50 8.46 9.53
CA ASP A 277 13.72 7.60 10.41
C ASP A 277 14.24 6.15 10.50
N GLY A 278 15.34 5.84 9.80
CA GLY A 278 15.97 4.51 9.83
C GLY A 278 15.19 3.41 9.09
N VAL A 279 14.40 3.78 8.07
CA VAL A 279 13.68 2.83 7.21
C VAL A 279 14.61 2.32 6.11
N ASP A 280 14.82 1.01 6.07
CA ASP A 280 15.67 0.38 5.05
C ASP A 280 14.95 0.25 3.71
N LEU A 281 15.49 0.89 2.68
CA LEU A 281 15.02 0.82 1.29
C LEU A 281 16.09 0.25 0.33
N SER A 282 17.11 -0.42 0.86
CA SER A 282 18.26 -0.93 0.11
C SER A 282 17.91 -1.98 -0.95
N GLU A 283 16.80 -2.70 -0.80
CA GLU A 283 16.29 -3.65 -1.81
C GLU A 283 15.42 -3.01 -2.88
N GLN A 284 15.17 -1.70 -2.80
CA GLN A 284 14.26 -0.98 -3.69
C GLN A 284 14.89 -0.09 -4.79
N PRO A 285 16.21 0.14 -4.94
CA PRO A 285 16.70 1.06 -5.96
C PRO A 285 16.48 0.52 -7.37
N ASP A 286 16.30 1.44 -8.32
CA ASP A 286 16.30 1.09 -9.74
C ASP A 286 17.72 0.84 -10.28
N GLU A 287 17.82 0.57 -11.58
CA GLU A 287 19.10 0.27 -12.27
C GLU A 287 20.14 1.41 -12.17
N THR A 288 19.73 2.61 -11.75
CA THR A 288 20.59 3.79 -11.59
C THR A 288 21.05 4.02 -10.15
N GLY A 289 20.63 3.18 -9.20
CA GLY A 289 20.94 3.33 -7.78
C GLY A 289 20.07 4.39 -7.08
N THR A 290 19.01 4.88 -7.71
CA THR A 290 18.05 5.83 -7.12
C THR A 290 16.73 5.14 -6.78
N LEU A 291 15.96 5.71 -5.85
CA LEU A 291 14.65 5.16 -5.54
C LEU A 291 13.71 5.29 -6.74
N PRO A 292 12.91 4.25 -7.04
CA PRO A 292 12.09 4.21 -8.22
C PRO A 292 10.96 5.22 -8.13
N SER A 293 10.65 5.84 -9.27
CA SER A 293 9.54 6.78 -9.37
C SER A 293 9.06 6.78 -10.81
N ARG A 294 8.38 5.74 -11.29
CA ARG A 294 7.87 5.67 -12.67
C ARG A 294 6.66 6.59 -12.83
N LYS A 295 6.41 7.14 -14.03
CA LYS A 295 5.23 8.00 -14.25
C LYS A 295 3.95 7.21 -13.94
N GLY A 296 3.10 7.73 -13.06
CA GLY A 296 1.90 7.06 -12.55
C GLY A 296 2.13 6.14 -11.35
N SER A 297 3.37 5.96 -10.88
CA SER A 297 3.66 5.12 -9.72
C SER A 297 3.18 5.75 -8.41
N LEU A 298 3.06 4.90 -7.40
CA LEU A 298 2.65 5.26 -6.04
C LEU A 298 3.71 4.80 -5.03
N TRP A 299 4.03 5.65 -4.07
CA TRP A 299 4.64 5.29 -2.80
C TRP A 299 3.58 5.34 -1.70
N VAL A 300 3.38 4.23 -1.00
CA VAL A 300 2.55 4.15 0.20
C VAL A 300 3.46 4.37 1.40
N LEU A 301 3.41 5.57 1.97
CA LEU A 301 4.23 5.96 3.11
C LEU A 301 3.42 5.77 4.39
N SER A 302 3.88 4.88 5.26
CA SER A 302 3.23 4.58 6.54
C SER A 302 3.98 5.29 7.67
N PHE A 303 3.27 6.12 8.43
CA PHE A 303 3.81 6.90 9.53
C PHE A 303 3.24 6.44 10.86
N ARG A 304 4.07 6.41 11.89
CA ARG A 304 3.62 6.39 13.28
C ARG A 304 3.10 7.79 13.63
N ALA A 305 1.94 7.86 14.29
CA ALA A 305 1.45 9.12 14.84
C ALA A 305 2.44 9.68 15.89
N PRO A 306 2.55 11.00 16.07
CA PRO A 306 3.43 11.57 17.09
C PRO A 306 3.01 11.11 18.49
N SER A 307 3.97 10.76 19.36
CA SER A 307 3.70 10.40 20.75
C SER A 307 3.76 11.63 21.67
N GLU A 308 2.62 12.07 22.26
CA GLU A 308 2.47 13.10 23.33
C GLU A 308 3.07 14.52 23.06
N PRO A 309 2.65 15.58 23.77
CA PRO A 309 2.92 16.96 23.34
C PRO A 309 4.33 17.41 23.69
N ALA A 310 5.08 17.88 22.70
CA ALA A 310 6.42 18.40 22.90
C ALA A 310 6.42 19.73 23.68
N ARG A 311 7.35 19.87 24.63
CA ARG A 311 7.59 21.13 25.35
C ARG A 311 8.43 22.15 24.57
N ASN A 312 9.06 21.79 23.42
CA ASN A 312 10.04 22.64 22.71
C ASN A 312 10.24 22.38 21.19
N GLY A 313 9.34 21.71 20.47
CA GLY A 313 9.55 21.51 19.02
C GLY A 313 8.54 20.53 18.43
N VAL A 314 7.93 20.90 17.31
CA VAL A 314 6.71 20.30 16.75
C VAL A 314 6.83 18.76 16.62
N PRO A 315 5.98 17.97 17.30
CA PRO A 315 5.92 16.52 17.08
C PRO A 315 5.57 16.23 15.63
N ALA A 316 6.48 15.60 14.88
CA ALA A 316 6.24 15.19 13.50
C ALA A 316 5.93 13.68 13.43
N PRO A 317 5.08 13.24 12.48
CA PRO A 317 4.93 11.82 12.18
C PRO A 317 6.27 11.20 11.78
N GLN A 318 6.54 9.98 12.24
CA GLN A 318 7.77 9.25 11.92
C GLN A 318 7.48 8.18 10.86
N LEU A 319 8.23 8.15 9.76
CA LEU A 319 8.10 7.12 8.74
C LEU A 319 8.51 5.76 9.33
N VAL A 320 7.68 4.74 9.16
CA VAL A 320 7.96 3.37 9.62
C VAL A 320 8.00 2.35 8.49
N ALA A 321 7.38 2.65 7.35
CA ALA A 321 7.46 1.84 6.14
C ALA A 321 7.20 2.70 4.90
N ALA A 322 7.83 2.35 3.78
CA ALA A 322 7.58 2.96 2.48
C ALA A 322 7.53 1.87 1.39
N ASP A 323 6.37 1.71 0.77
CA ASP A 323 6.10 0.65 -0.20
C ASP A 323 5.87 1.21 -1.60
N TYR A 324 6.63 0.71 -2.58
CA TYR A 324 6.54 1.18 -3.95
C TYR A 324 5.62 0.31 -4.83
N VAL A 325 4.69 0.97 -5.52
CA VAL A 325 3.80 0.39 -6.54
C VAL A 325 4.15 1.02 -7.90
N ALA A 326 4.76 0.21 -8.77
CA ALA A 326 5.37 0.68 -10.01
C ALA A 326 4.38 1.14 -11.09
N ASP A 327 3.21 0.51 -11.16
CA ASP A 327 2.14 0.84 -12.10
C ASP A 327 0.78 0.66 -11.41
N PRO A 328 -0.15 1.60 -11.60
CA PRO A 328 -1.52 1.49 -11.08
C PRO A 328 -2.41 0.56 -11.92
N LEU A 329 -1.89 0.05 -13.03
CA LEU A 329 -2.55 -0.91 -13.90
C LEU A 329 -2.01 -2.35 -13.65
N PRO A 330 -2.82 -3.39 -13.94
CA PRO A 330 -2.47 -4.81 -13.74
C PRO A 330 -1.22 -5.32 -14.46
#